data_AF-A0A0D3LK79-F1
#
_entry.id   AF-A0A0D3LK79-F1
#
_cell.length_a   1.000
_cell.length_b   1.000
_cell.length_c   1.000
_cell.angle_alpha   90.00
_cell.angle_beta   90.00
_cell.angle_gamma   90.00
#
_symmetry.space_group_name_H-M   'P 1'
#
loop_
_entity.id
_entity.type
_entity.pdbx_description
1 polymer ?
#
loop_
_entity_poly.entity_id
_entity_poly.type
_entity_poly.pdbx_seq_one_letter_code
_entity_poly.pdbx_strand_id
1 'polypeptide(L)'
;MRTIKKQHKAVGAPIADLTTYRALPTNSIDQIDPFLFLNHHGPQVYKSNNRGLPFGPHPHRGFETVTFILAGDIMHRDSGGFESTIEAGGVQWMTAGSGLIHAEVSSDNFKKKGGDLEILQLWVNLPAKYKMVKPHYVGLQKDDIPSIQLDGGMVTINAVAGEWEGSKGAFQPLADLHIATIEFKAGGSFRLDIARERNVFFYVIRGTLAVNGEATEALRLVEFNNDGSTINIEASTDAVVLLGHAVPFNEPVVAQGPFVMNTEQEIKQAYSDYQAGRFGTWSH
;
A
#
# COMPACT_ATOMS: atom_id res chain seq x y z
N MET A 1 -23.84 -7.84 8.06
CA MET A 1 -22.74 -6.86 7.93
C MET A 1 -21.61 -7.33 8.81
N ARG A 2 -20.36 -7.15 8.38
CA ARG A 2 -19.17 -7.35 9.24
C ARG A 2 -19.19 -6.31 10.35
N THR A 3 -19.00 -6.69 11.61
CA THR A 3 -18.92 -5.71 12.69
C THR A 3 -17.55 -5.05 12.73
N ILE A 4 -17.50 -3.76 13.10
CA ILE A 4 -16.22 -3.07 13.33
C ILE A 4 -15.68 -3.55 14.67
N LYS A 5 -14.47 -4.10 14.64
CA LYS A 5 -13.75 -4.50 15.85
C LYS A 5 -13.15 -3.29 16.53
N LYS A 6 -12.50 -2.41 15.77
CA LYS A 6 -11.86 -1.19 16.26
C LYS A 6 -11.51 -0.24 15.12
N GLN A 7 -11.42 1.05 15.42
CA GLN A 7 -10.81 2.04 14.52
C GLN A 7 -9.47 2.51 15.11
N HIS A 8 -8.42 2.46 14.32
CA HIS A 8 -7.05 2.77 14.70
C HIS A 8 -6.63 4.08 14.04
N LYS A 9 -6.32 5.09 14.84
CA LYS A 9 -5.78 6.35 14.32
C LYS A 9 -4.32 6.15 13.92
N ALA A 10 -3.97 6.55 12.71
CA ALA A 10 -2.58 6.57 12.26
C ALA A 10 -1.75 7.53 13.13
N VAL A 11 -0.51 7.14 13.43
CA VAL A 11 0.39 7.88 14.31
C VAL A 11 1.37 8.71 13.50
N GLY A 12 1.69 9.93 13.94
CA GLY A 12 2.70 10.74 13.27
C GLY A 12 4.07 10.06 13.34
N ALA A 13 4.74 9.92 12.20
CA ALA A 13 6.05 9.28 12.05
C ALA A 13 6.90 10.02 11.01
N PRO A 14 7.14 11.34 11.16
CA PRO A 14 7.80 12.17 10.14
C PRO A 14 9.22 11.66 9.83
N ILE A 15 9.61 11.79 8.56
CA ILE A 15 10.93 11.38 8.06
C ILE A 15 11.60 12.61 7.47
N ALA A 16 12.57 13.18 8.19
CA ALA A 16 13.11 14.51 7.89
C ALA A 16 12.00 15.56 7.76
N ASP A 17 11.86 16.20 6.60
CA ASP A 17 10.82 17.19 6.29
C ASP A 17 9.53 16.59 5.69
N LEU A 18 9.47 15.27 5.50
CA LEU A 18 8.29 14.56 4.99
C LEU A 18 7.27 14.31 6.11
N THR A 19 6.11 14.98 6.04
CA THR A 19 4.92 14.61 6.82
C THR A 19 4.55 13.17 6.49
N THR A 20 4.55 12.33 7.52
CA THR A 20 4.28 10.91 7.39
C THR A 20 3.43 10.44 8.57
N TYR A 21 2.45 9.61 8.29
CA TYR A 21 1.63 8.92 9.26
C TYR A 21 1.78 7.41 9.08
N ARG A 22 1.97 6.67 10.17
CA ARG A 22 1.97 5.21 10.16
C ARG A 22 0.61 4.70 10.60
N ALA A 23 -0.08 4.00 9.70
CA ALA A 23 -1.38 3.38 10.00
C ALA A 23 -1.23 1.95 10.51
N LEU A 24 -0.16 1.25 10.09
CA LEU A 24 0.16 -0.13 10.46
C LEU A 24 1.68 -0.32 10.33
N PRO A 25 2.38 -1.01 11.25
CA PRO A 25 2.00 -1.33 12.63
C PRO A 25 1.90 -0.08 13.51
N THR A 26 1.11 -0.16 14.59
CA THR A 26 1.06 0.84 15.68
C THR A 26 0.93 0.14 17.02
N ASN A 27 1.06 0.85 18.14
CA ASN A 27 0.77 0.29 19.48
C ASN A 27 -0.66 -0.23 19.65
N SER A 28 -1.57 0.12 18.73
CA SER A 28 -2.97 -0.30 18.78
C SER A 28 -3.29 -1.51 17.92
N ILE A 29 -2.40 -1.86 16.98
CA ILE A 29 -2.53 -2.98 16.03
C ILE A 29 -1.18 -3.31 15.39
N ASP A 30 -0.80 -4.58 15.44
CA ASP A 30 0.47 -5.05 14.89
C ASP A 30 0.39 -5.24 13.37
N GLN A 31 -0.54 -6.06 12.90
CA GLN A 31 -0.73 -6.32 11.47
C GLN A 31 -2.17 -6.77 11.19
N ILE A 32 -2.56 -6.80 9.91
CA ILE A 32 -3.79 -7.46 9.43
C ILE A 32 -3.35 -8.42 8.33
N ASP A 33 -3.11 -9.70 8.63
CA ASP A 33 -2.60 -10.68 7.66
C ASP A 33 -3.41 -10.66 6.34
N PRO A 34 -2.79 -10.43 5.16
CA PRO A 34 -1.34 -10.36 4.87
C PRO A 34 -0.74 -8.95 4.82
N PHE A 35 -1.46 -7.91 5.20
CA PHE A 35 -1.00 -6.52 5.23
C PHE A 35 -0.12 -6.27 6.47
N LEU A 36 1.13 -5.87 6.23
CA LEU A 36 2.19 -5.77 7.24
C LEU A 36 2.42 -4.34 7.72
N PHE A 37 2.32 -3.39 6.81
CA PHE A 37 2.79 -2.03 7.02
C PHE A 37 2.06 -1.05 6.11
N LEU A 38 1.69 0.13 6.61
CA LEU A 38 1.23 1.25 5.79
C LEU A 38 1.79 2.55 6.35
N ASN A 39 2.61 3.22 5.54
CA ASN A 39 2.88 4.65 5.69
C ASN A 39 2.01 5.45 4.72
N HIS A 40 1.50 6.58 5.20
CA HIS A 40 0.85 7.63 4.42
C HIS A 40 1.72 8.88 4.49
N HIS A 41 2.33 9.22 3.36
CA HIS A 41 3.17 10.40 3.18
C HIS A 41 2.34 11.55 2.61
N GLY A 42 2.40 12.72 3.23
CA GLY A 42 1.52 13.85 2.91
C GLY A 42 0.11 13.74 3.53
N PRO A 43 -0.86 14.53 3.02
CA PRO A 43 -0.70 15.55 1.99
C PRO A 43 0.27 16.66 2.39
N GLN A 44 1.14 17.09 1.48
CA GLN A 44 2.00 18.25 1.68
C GLN A 44 2.44 18.89 0.36
N VAL A 45 2.84 20.17 0.40
CA VAL A 45 3.29 20.91 -0.78
C VAL A 45 4.79 21.15 -0.72
N TYR A 46 5.52 20.67 -1.72
CA TYR A 46 6.94 20.97 -1.89
C TYR A 46 7.15 22.25 -2.70
N LYS A 47 8.13 23.05 -2.29
CA LYS A 47 8.62 24.19 -3.07
C LYS A 47 9.47 23.72 -4.25
N SER A 48 9.70 24.62 -5.21
CA SER A 48 10.69 24.42 -6.26
C SER A 48 12.10 24.25 -5.68
N ASN A 49 12.95 23.52 -6.39
CA ASN A 49 14.31 23.16 -5.97
C ASN A 49 14.38 22.46 -4.60
N ASN A 50 13.46 21.53 -4.35
CA ASN A 50 13.46 20.70 -3.14
C ASN A 50 14.45 19.52 -3.24
N ARG A 51 14.59 18.77 -2.14
CA ARG A 51 15.49 17.61 -2.04
C ARG A 51 14.86 16.28 -2.45
N GLY A 52 13.57 16.28 -2.80
CA GLY A 52 12.78 15.10 -3.09
C GLY A 52 12.54 14.24 -1.84
N LEU A 53 12.00 13.05 -2.07
CA LEU A 53 11.78 12.06 -1.02
C LEU A 53 13.09 11.46 -0.49
N PRO A 54 13.16 11.13 0.82
CA PRO A 54 14.39 10.67 1.48
C PRO A 54 14.65 9.17 1.37
N PHE A 55 13.96 8.43 0.48
CA PHE A 55 14.06 6.97 0.38
C PHE A 55 15.17 6.55 -0.59
N GLY A 56 16.40 6.85 -0.20
CA GLY A 56 17.62 6.40 -0.89
C GLY A 56 17.78 4.87 -0.88
N PRO A 57 18.89 4.35 -1.39
CA PRO A 57 19.09 2.90 -1.57
C PRO A 57 18.93 2.12 -0.27
N HIS A 58 18.01 1.15 -0.25
CA HIS A 58 17.77 0.28 0.89
C HIS A 58 17.33 -1.12 0.43
N PRO A 59 17.59 -2.17 1.23
CA PRO A 59 17.22 -3.52 0.85
C PRO A 59 15.78 -3.85 1.26
N HIS A 60 15.18 -4.86 0.62
CA HIS A 60 13.99 -5.57 1.11
C HIS A 60 14.08 -7.07 0.81
N ARG A 61 13.37 -7.92 1.58
CA ARG A 61 13.25 -9.37 1.34
C ARG A 61 11.96 -9.93 1.96
N GLY A 62 11.31 -10.84 1.24
CA GLY A 62 10.27 -11.73 1.77
C GLY A 62 8.83 -11.21 1.70
N PHE A 63 8.60 -10.07 1.06
CA PHE A 63 7.27 -9.46 0.92
C PHE A 63 7.20 -8.61 -0.36
N GLU A 64 6.08 -7.92 -0.56
CA GLU A 64 5.86 -7.00 -1.68
C GLU A 64 5.60 -5.57 -1.16
N THR A 65 6.11 -4.55 -1.87
CA THR A 65 5.72 -3.16 -1.65
C THR A 65 4.76 -2.72 -2.74
N VAL A 66 3.68 -2.05 -2.34
CA VAL A 66 2.70 -1.44 -3.25
C VAL A 66 2.62 0.04 -2.91
N THR A 67 3.09 0.87 -3.84
CA THR A 67 3.16 2.32 -3.69
C THR A 67 2.08 2.97 -4.56
N PHE A 68 1.18 3.72 -3.93
CA PHE A 68 0.08 4.45 -4.59
C PHE A 68 0.42 5.93 -4.63
N ILE A 69 0.47 6.52 -5.83
CA ILE A 69 0.84 7.92 -6.01
C ILE A 69 -0.46 8.72 -6.20
N LEU A 70 -0.96 9.37 -5.14
CA LEU A 70 -2.18 10.17 -5.22
C LEU A 70 -1.91 11.60 -5.73
N ALA A 71 -0.73 12.14 -5.41
CA ALA A 71 -0.21 13.38 -5.95
C ALA A 71 1.33 13.37 -5.99
N GLY A 72 1.91 14.08 -6.96
CA GLY A 72 3.35 14.13 -7.19
C GLY A 72 3.83 13.00 -8.11
N ASP A 73 5.07 12.57 -7.92
CA ASP A 73 5.66 11.43 -8.62
C ASP A 73 6.59 10.61 -7.73
N ILE A 74 6.82 9.36 -8.13
CA ILE A 74 7.84 8.47 -7.58
C ILE A 74 8.68 7.89 -8.71
N MET A 75 9.99 8.06 -8.62
CA MET A 75 10.97 7.36 -9.43
C MET A 75 11.52 6.17 -8.64
N HIS A 76 11.27 4.97 -9.15
CA HIS A 76 11.89 3.73 -8.69
C HIS A 76 13.21 3.50 -9.40
N ARG A 77 14.23 3.05 -8.65
CA ARG A 77 15.48 2.50 -9.18
C ARG A 77 15.86 1.27 -8.39
N ASP A 78 16.37 0.24 -9.06
CA ASP A 78 16.88 -0.94 -8.36
C ASP A 78 18.24 -1.43 -8.85
N SER A 79 18.81 -2.30 -8.03
CA SER A 79 20.06 -3.04 -8.26
C SER A 79 20.02 -3.99 -9.46
N GLY A 80 18.85 -4.27 -10.03
CA GLY A 80 18.69 -4.96 -11.31
C GLY A 80 18.90 -4.04 -12.52
N GLY A 81 19.09 -2.74 -12.30
CA GLY A 81 19.26 -1.72 -13.33
C GLY A 81 17.93 -1.16 -13.86
N PHE A 82 16.80 -1.50 -13.23
CA PHE A 82 15.50 -0.99 -13.64
C PHE A 82 15.28 0.43 -13.10
N GLU A 83 14.67 1.30 -13.91
CA GLU A 83 14.27 2.65 -13.56
C GLU A 83 12.90 2.98 -14.16
N SER A 84 12.00 3.56 -13.37
CA SER A 84 10.73 4.10 -13.87
C SER A 84 10.17 5.21 -12.99
N THR A 85 9.58 6.23 -13.61
CA THR A 85 8.83 7.27 -12.90
C THR A 85 7.33 7.07 -13.09
N ILE A 86 6.59 6.97 -11.99
CA ILE A 86 5.12 6.89 -11.97
C ILE A 86 4.55 8.18 -11.38
N GLU A 87 3.58 8.76 -12.08
CA GLU A 87 2.94 10.02 -11.72
C GLU A 87 1.62 9.81 -10.97
N ALA A 88 0.96 10.92 -10.61
CA ALA A 88 -0.31 10.93 -9.90
C ALA A 88 -1.39 10.05 -10.58
N GLY A 89 -2.04 9.22 -9.78
CA GLY A 89 -3.00 8.21 -10.17
C GLY A 89 -2.38 6.85 -10.50
N GLY A 90 -1.05 6.76 -10.65
CA GLY A 90 -0.36 5.51 -10.93
C GLY A 90 -0.01 4.70 -9.68
N VAL A 91 0.44 3.47 -9.91
CA VAL A 91 0.83 2.50 -8.86
C VAL A 91 2.14 1.81 -9.22
N GLN A 92 2.97 1.59 -8.22
CA GLN A 92 4.16 0.74 -8.31
C GLN A 92 3.94 -0.51 -7.47
N TRP A 93 4.27 -1.67 -8.04
CA TRP A 93 4.21 -2.96 -7.36
C TRP A 93 5.56 -3.65 -7.48
N MET A 94 6.23 -3.85 -6.35
CA MET A 94 7.51 -4.52 -6.28
C MET A 94 7.42 -5.78 -5.42
N THR A 95 7.64 -6.94 -6.03
CA THR A 95 7.88 -8.18 -5.32
C THR A 95 9.35 -8.21 -4.89
N ALA A 96 9.64 -8.06 -3.60
CA ALA A 96 11.02 -8.11 -3.11
C ALA A 96 11.58 -9.54 -3.13
N GLY A 97 10.75 -10.54 -2.83
CA GLY A 97 11.11 -11.97 -2.92
C GLY A 97 12.43 -12.28 -2.22
N SER A 98 13.36 -12.95 -2.92
CA SER A 98 14.70 -13.31 -2.43
C SER A 98 15.60 -12.13 -2.10
N GLY A 99 15.18 -10.92 -2.44
CA GLY A 99 15.77 -9.67 -2.00
C GLY A 99 16.49 -8.87 -3.09
N LEU A 100 16.40 -7.56 -2.95
CA LEU A 100 17.02 -6.57 -3.81
C LEU A 100 17.34 -5.29 -3.03
N ILE A 101 18.19 -4.44 -3.59
CA ILE A 101 18.33 -3.03 -3.17
C ILE A 101 17.55 -2.15 -4.15
N HIS A 102 16.77 -1.22 -3.63
CA HIS A 102 16.01 -0.24 -4.41
C HIS A 102 15.99 1.15 -3.76
N ALA A 103 15.57 2.16 -4.52
CA ALA A 103 15.32 3.52 -4.05
C ALA A 103 14.04 4.07 -4.69
N GLU A 104 13.27 4.82 -3.91
CA GLU A 104 12.00 5.45 -4.32
C GLU A 104 12.11 6.96 -4.05
N VAL A 105 12.64 7.70 -5.02
CA VAL A 105 12.94 9.13 -4.87
C VAL A 105 12.06 9.96 -5.80
N SER A 106 11.93 11.25 -5.54
CA SER A 106 11.22 12.15 -6.47
C SER A 106 12.01 12.33 -7.77
N SER A 107 11.29 12.50 -8.88
CA SER A 107 11.91 12.77 -10.18
C SER A 107 12.67 14.10 -10.18
N ASP A 108 13.59 14.28 -11.13
CA ASP A 108 14.28 15.55 -11.33
C ASP A 108 13.32 16.71 -11.65
N ASN A 109 12.22 16.40 -12.33
CA ASN A 109 11.18 17.38 -12.65
C ASN A 109 10.44 17.83 -11.38
N PHE A 110 10.04 16.90 -10.50
CA PHE A 110 9.40 17.24 -9.22
C PHE A 110 10.34 18.01 -8.29
N LYS A 111 11.62 17.59 -8.20
CA LYS A 111 12.62 18.34 -7.41
C LYS A 111 12.78 19.77 -7.90
N LYS A 112 12.79 19.99 -9.22
CA LYS A 112 12.91 21.33 -9.81
C LYS A 112 11.66 22.18 -9.60
N LYS A 113 10.46 21.64 -9.84
CA LYS A 113 9.22 22.42 -9.86
C LYS A 113 8.53 22.51 -8.49
N GLY A 114 8.64 21.49 -7.65
CA GLY A 114 7.76 21.30 -6.50
C GLY A 114 6.35 20.90 -6.91
N GLY A 115 5.42 20.95 -5.96
CA GLY A 115 4.03 20.55 -6.16
C GLY A 115 3.46 19.78 -4.99
N ASP A 116 2.22 19.34 -5.14
CA ASP A 116 1.52 18.51 -4.16
C ASP A 116 2.14 17.12 -4.12
N LEU A 117 2.25 16.56 -2.92
CA LEU A 117 2.68 15.19 -2.67
C LEU A 117 1.68 14.51 -1.74
N GLU A 118 1.19 13.34 -2.17
CA GLU A 118 0.50 12.40 -1.30
C GLU A 118 0.68 10.98 -1.83
N ILE A 119 1.29 10.12 -1.01
CA ILE A 119 1.68 8.76 -1.40
C ILE A 119 1.36 7.80 -0.26
N LEU A 120 0.89 6.61 -0.62
CA LEU A 120 0.76 5.49 0.31
C LEU A 120 1.78 4.42 -0.03
N GLN A 121 2.47 3.89 0.97
CA GLN A 121 3.34 2.72 0.81
C GLN A 121 2.83 1.59 1.70
N LEU A 122 2.22 0.59 1.06
CA LEU A 122 1.69 -0.61 1.69
C LEU A 122 2.69 -1.76 1.52
N TRP A 123 2.98 -2.50 2.60
CA TRP A 123 3.68 -3.78 2.50
C TRP A 123 2.68 -4.91 2.63
N VAL A 124 2.74 -5.85 1.68
CA VAL A 124 1.93 -7.06 1.67
C VAL A 124 2.85 -8.25 1.78
N ASN A 125 2.60 -9.11 2.75
CA ASN A 125 3.40 -10.30 2.98
C ASN A 125 3.37 -11.24 1.77
N LEU A 126 4.38 -12.11 1.67
CA LEU A 126 4.33 -13.27 0.79
C LEU A 126 4.16 -14.55 1.63
N PRO A 127 3.35 -15.52 1.18
CA PRO A 127 3.38 -16.88 1.71
C PRO A 127 4.80 -17.45 1.65
N ALA A 128 5.15 -18.33 2.59
CA ALA A 128 6.49 -18.90 2.76
C ALA A 128 7.07 -19.43 1.44
N LYS A 129 6.24 -20.14 0.67
CA LYS A 129 6.60 -20.69 -0.66
C LYS A 129 7.05 -19.64 -1.68
N TYR A 130 6.67 -18.38 -1.51
CA TYR A 130 6.99 -17.28 -2.43
C TYR A 130 8.02 -16.30 -1.87
N LYS A 131 8.43 -16.40 -0.60
CA LYS A 131 9.38 -15.45 0.00
C LYS A 131 10.77 -15.41 -0.66
N MET A 132 11.12 -16.44 -1.44
CA MET A 132 12.41 -16.55 -2.13
C MET A 132 12.29 -16.53 -3.66
N VAL A 133 11.16 -16.09 -4.22
CA VAL A 133 11.05 -15.86 -5.68
C VAL A 133 12.00 -14.76 -6.13
N LYS A 134 12.36 -14.75 -7.40
CA LYS A 134 13.18 -13.68 -7.96
C LYS A 134 12.46 -12.32 -7.79
N PRO A 135 13.16 -11.24 -7.41
CA PRO A 135 12.58 -9.91 -7.34
C PRO A 135 11.99 -9.49 -8.69
N HIS A 136 10.89 -8.75 -8.64
CA HIS A 136 10.19 -8.27 -9.81
C HIS A 136 9.54 -6.91 -9.52
N TYR A 137 9.50 -6.04 -10.51
CA TYR A 137 8.90 -4.72 -10.43
C TYR A 137 7.98 -4.48 -11.62
N VAL A 138 6.81 -3.89 -11.36
CA VAL A 138 5.91 -3.34 -12.36
C VAL A 138 5.41 -1.98 -11.88
N GLY A 139 5.50 -0.96 -12.74
CA GLY A 139 4.90 0.36 -12.52
C GLY A 139 3.89 0.66 -13.62
N LEU A 140 2.70 1.09 -13.25
CA LEU A 140 1.61 1.41 -14.17
C LEU A 140 1.15 2.85 -13.96
N GLN A 141 0.93 3.56 -15.07
CA GLN A 141 0.34 4.90 -15.02
C GLN A 141 -1.16 4.80 -14.74
N LYS A 142 -1.78 5.95 -14.42
CA LYS A 142 -3.21 6.03 -14.15
C LYS A 142 -4.07 5.36 -15.21
N ASP A 143 -3.77 5.59 -16.49
CA ASP A 143 -4.58 5.10 -17.62
C ASP A 143 -4.48 3.58 -17.82
N ASP A 144 -3.47 2.93 -17.21
CA ASP A 144 -3.29 1.48 -17.24
C ASP A 144 -3.98 0.77 -16.05
N ILE A 145 -4.62 1.54 -15.14
CA ILE A 145 -5.34 1.01 -13.99
C ILE A 145 -6.84 1.03 -14.30
N PRO A 146 -7.53 -0.14 -14.33
CA PRO A 146 -8.96 -0.20 -14.61
C PRO A 146 -9.77 0.63 -13.60
N SER A 147 -10.59 1.53 -14.13
CA SER A 147 -11.44 2.43 -13.34
C SER A 147 -12.91 2.09 -13.57
N ILE A 148 -13.64 1.82 -12.48
CA ILE A 148 -15.05 1.38 -12.51
C ILE A 148 -15.90 2.44 -11.83
N GLN A 149 -16.88 2.98 -12.55
CA GLN A 149 -17.83 3.93 -12.00
C GLN A 149 -19.10 3.22 -11.52
N LEU A 150 -19.50 3.51 -10.29
CA LEU A 150 -20.70 2.99 -9.65
C LEU A 150 -21.57 4.12 -9.12
N ASP A 151 -22.78 3.78 -8.69
CA ASP A 151 -23.71 4.69 -8.03
C ASP A 151 -23.92 6.00 -8.84
N GLY A 152 -24.19 5.86 -10.15
CA GLY A 152 -24.36 7.01 -11.05
C GLY A 152 -23.11 7.90 -11.22
N GLY A 153 -21.91 7.37 -10.95
CA GLY A 153 -20.65 8.12 -11.02
C GLY A 153 -20.29 8.85 -9.73
N MET A 154 -20.92 8.48 -8.61
CA MET A 154 -20.60 8.98 -7.28
C MET A 154 -19.47 8.18 -6.61
N VAL A 155 -19.23 6.96 -7.07
CA VAL A 155 -18.15 6.10 -6.59
C VAL A 155 -17.29 5.67 -7.77
N THR A 156 -15.97 5.77 -7.62
CA THR A 156 -14.99 5.30 -8.60
C THR A 156 -14.01 4.34 -7.93
N ILE A 157 -13.95 3.10 -8.42
CA ILE A 157 -12.99 2.09 -7.96
C ILE A 157 -11.83 2.05 -8.96
N ASN A 158 -10.62 2.29 -8.49
CA ASN A 158 -9.40 2.03 -9.27
C ASN A 158 -8.87 0.64 -8.87
N ALA A 159 -9.14 -0.37 -9.70
CA ALA A 159 -8.88 -1.78 -9.41
C ALA A 159 -7.40 -2.12 -9.61
N VAL A 160 -6.67 -2.24 -8.50
CA VAL A 160 -5.22 -2.48 -8.52
C VAL A 160 -4.91 -3.98 -8.59
N ALA A 161 -5.52 -4.80 -7.72
CA ALA A 161 -5.34 -6.25 -7.74
C ALA A 161 -6.66 -6.96 -7.42
N GLY A 162 -6.77 -8.22 -7.86
CA GLY A 162 -7.97 -9.06 -7.68
C GLY A 162 -9.05 -8.77 -8.72
N GLU A 163 -10.31 -8.88 -8.32
CA GLU A 163 -11.48 -8.59 -9.14
C GLU A 163 -12.45 -7.67 -8.38
N TRP A 164 -12.98 -6.68 -9.08
CA TRP A 164 -13.88 -5.65 -8.55
C TRP A 164 -15.00 -5.42 -9.55
N GLU A 165 -16.25 -5.68 -9.16
CA GLU A 165 -17.44 -5.50 -10.01
C GLU A 165 -17.29 -6.12 -11.42
N GLY A 166 -16.74 -7.35 -11.48
CA GLY A 166 -16.50 -8.08 -12.72
C GLY A 166 -15.28 -7.62 -13.54
N SER A 167 -14.53 -6.63 -13.07
CA SER A 167 -13.30 -6.14 -13.70
C SER A 167 -12.07 -6.63 -12.97
N LYS A 168 -11.10 -7.18 -13.71
CA LYS A 168 -9.81 -7.61 -13.15
C LYS A 168 -8.94 -6.40 -12.82
N GLY A 169 -8.17 -6.50 -11.74
CA GLY A 169 -7.18 -5.52 -11.36
C GLY A 169 -5.98 -5.50 -12.30
N ALA A 170 -5.30 -4.35 -12.33
CA ALA A 170 -4.15 -4.10 -13.20
C ALA A 170 -2.95 -5.04 -12.94
N PHE A 171 -2.78 -5.46 -11.69
CA PHE A 171 -1.69 -6.32 -11.23
C PHE A 171 -2.18 -7.73 -10.91
N GLN A 172 -1.31 -8.71 -11.11
CA GLN A 172 -1.56 -10.14 -10.85
C GLN A 172 -0.61 -10.62 -9.74
N PRO A 173 -0.97 -10.42 -8.46
CA PRO A 173 -0.11 -10.82 -7.34
C PRO A 173 0.07 -12.33 -7.26
N LEU A 174 1.14 -12.78 -6.60
CA LEU A 174 1.45 -14.21 -6.42
C LEU A 174 0.45 -14.92 -5.48
N ALA A 175 -0.11 -14.17 -4.54
CA ALA A 175 -1.12 -14.64 -3.59
C ALA A 175 -2.51 -14.08 -3.93
N ASP A 176 -3.56 -14.79 -3.52
CA ASP A 176 -4.94 -14.32 -3.68
C ASP A 176 -5.22 -13.10 -2.80
N LEU A 177 -5.29 -11.95 -3.45
CA LEU A 177 -5.28 -10.62 -2.86
C LEU A 177 -6.07 -9.67 -3.75
N HIS A 178 -6.99 -8.93 -3.14
CA HIS A 178 -7.70 -7.84 -3.79
C HIS A 178 -7.24 -6.53 -3.16
N ILE A 179 -6.93 -5.53 -3.99
CA ILE A 179 -6.62 -4.17 -3.55
C ILE A 179 -7.20 -3.17 -4.55
N ALA A 180 -7.80 -2.09 -4.05
CA ALA A 180 -8.22 -0.94 -4.83
C ALA A 180 -8.11 0.34 -4.01
N THR A 181 -7.94 1.47 -4.69
CA THR A 181 -8.37 2.76 -4.13
C THR A 181 -9.80 3.02 -4.58
N ILE A 182 -10.60 3.57 -3.67
CA ILE A 182 -12.01 3.90 -3.93
C ILE A 182 -12.22 5.36 -3.61
N GLU A 183 -12.64 6.12 -4.62
CA GLU A 183 -12.97 7.52 -4.54
C GLU A 183 -14.49 7.68 -4.45
N PHE A 184 -14.94 8.52 -3.52
CA PHE A 184 -16.34 8.84 -3.30
C PHE A 184 -16.54 10.33 -3.45
N LYS A 185 -17.64 10.72 -4.09
CA LYS A 185 -18.25 12.04 -3.93
C LYS A 185 -19.16 12.02 -2.71
N ALA A 186 -19.37 13.18 -2.07
CA ALA A 186 -20.30 13.30 -0.95
C ALA A 186 -21.70 12.74 -1.30
N GLY A 187 -22.22 11.86 -0.44
CA GLY A 187 -23.47 11.12 -0.65
C GLY A 187 -23.34 9.84 -1.46
N GLY A 188 -22.17 9.55 -2.03
CA GLY A 188 -21.92 8.30 -2.75
C GLY A 188 -21.91 7.10 -1.83
N SER A 189 -22.48 5.99 -2.30
CA SER A 189 -22.64 4.76 -1.54
C SER A 189 -22.06 3.55 -2.28
N PHE A 190 -21.44 2.64 -1.53
CA PHE A 190 -20.91 1.40 -2.08
C PHE A 190 -21.14 0.25 -1.10
N ARG A 191 -21.61 -0.87 -1.64
CA ARG A 191 -21.76 -2.12 -0.91
C ARG A 191 -20.83 -3.14 -1.53
N LEU A 192 -20.00 -3.76 -0.69
CA LEU A 192 -19.10 -4.84 -1.09
C LEU A 192 -19.42 -6.11 -0.30
N ASP A 193 -19.51 -7.23 -1.01
CA ASP A 193 -19.61 -8.55 -0.41
C ASP A 193 -18.22 -9.21 -0.37
N ILE A 194 -17.69 -9.43 0.85
CA ILE A 194 -16.39 -10.05 1.10
C ILE A 194 -16.59 -11.33 1.91
N ALA A 195 -16.21 -12.47 1.35
CA ALA A 195 -16.31 -13.78 2.00
C ALA A 195 -15.67 -13.78 3.40
N ARG A 196 -16.28 -14.46 4.36
CA ARG A 196 -16.01 -14.33 5.82
C ARG A 196 -14.58 -14.67 6.19
N GLU A 197 -13.99 -15.61 5.48
CA GLU A 197 -12.62 -16.10 5.65
C GLU A 197 -11.54 -15.06 5.30
N ARG A 198 -11.90 -13.97 4.61
CA ARG A 198 -10.94 -12.94 4.22
C ARG A 198 -10.83 -11.86 5.29
N ASN A 199 -9.60 -11.50 5.61
CA ASN A 199 -9.30 -10.29 6.36
C ASN A 199 -9.49 -9.06 5.47
N VAL A 200 -9.85 -7.94 6.07
CA VAL A 200 -10.11 -6.67 5.38
C VAL A 200 -9.15 -5.61 5.90
N PHE A 201 -8.48 -4.95 4.97
CA PHE A 201 -7.71 -3.74 5.20
C PHE A 201 -8.51 -2.56 4.67
N PHE A 202 -8.92 -1.65 5.54
CA PHE A 202 -9.73 -0.49 5.16
C PHE A 202 -9.16 0.77 5.79
N TYR A 203 -8.47 1.57 4.99
CA TYR A 203 -7.82 2.79 5.45
C TYR A 203 -8.43 4.02 4.79
N VAL A 204 -8.94 4.95 5.60
CA VAL A 204 -9.47 6.23 5.11
C VAL A 204 -8.31 7.19 4.90
N ILE A 205 -8.09 7.56 3.65
CA ILE A 205 -7.01 8.44 3.23
C ILE A 205 -7.44 9.89 3.40
N ARG A 206 -8.62 10.23 2.88
CA ARG A 206 -9.22 11.57 2.90
C ARG A 206 -10.72 11.49 3.17
N GLY A 207 -11.28 12.57 3.71
CA GLY A 207 -12.71 12.75 3.91
C GLY A 207 -13.29 12.07 5.14
N THR A 208 -14.62 12.07 5.23
CA THR A 208 -15.42 11.39 6.25
C THR A 208 -16.48 10.50 5.61
N LEU A 209 -16.72 9.36 6.23
CA LEU A 209 -17.67 8.35 5.73
C LEU A 209 -18.27 7.56 6.88
N ALA A 210 -19.38 6.89 6.64
CA ALA A 210 -19.95 5.87 7.51
C ALA A 210 -19.67 4.48 6.94
N VAL A 211 -19.14 3.59 7.77
CA VAL A 211 -18.97 2.17 7.45
C VAL A 211 -19.95 1.38 8.31
N ASN A 212 -20.86 0.63 7.70
CA ASN A 212 -21.90 -0.14 8.39
C ASN A 212 -22.70 0.71 9.40
N GLY A 213 -22.88 2.01 9.11
CA GLY A 213 -23.58 2.97 9.96
C GLY A 213 -22.71 3.64 11.04
N GLU A 214 -21.45 3.26 11.20
CA GLU A 214 -20.51 3.90 12.13
C GLU A 214 -19.63 4.92 11.43
N ALA A 215 -19.54 6.13 11.97
CA ALA A 215 -18.72 7.19 11.40
C ALA A 215 -17.21 6.89 11.52
N THR A 216 -16.46 7.24 10.49
CA THR A 216 -15.00 7.24 10.45
C THR A 216 -14.49 8.39 9.57
N GLU A 217 -13.19 8.64 9.61
CA GLU A 217 -12.57 9.83 9.04
C GLU A 217 -11.14 9.54 8.60
N ALA A 218 -10.56 10.46 7.83
CA ALA A 218 -9.18 10.40 7.35
C ALA A 218 -8.18 10.02 8.46
N LEU A 219 -7.11 9.33 8.03
CA LEU A 219 -6.06 8.80 8.89
C LEU A 219 -6.54 7.74 9.89
N ARG A 220 -7.63 7.02 9.58
CA ARG A 220 -8.09 5.86 10.36
C ARG A 220 -8.04 4.57 9.56
N LEU A 221 -7.49 3.53 10.18
CA LEU A 221 -7.60 2.14 9.74
C LEU A 221 -8.77 1.49 10.51
N VAL A 222 -9.75 0.96 9.79
CA VAL A 222 -10.92 0.28 10.36
C VAL A 222 -10.65 -1.22 10.36
N GLU A 223 -10.54 -1.82 11.54
CA GLU A 223 -10.40 -3.27 11.75
C GLU A 223 -11.79 -3.89 11.88
N PHE A 224 -12.05 -4.97 11.14
CA PHE A 224 -13.32 -5.69 11.15
C PHE A 224 -13.20 -7.05 11.82
N ASN A 225 -14.31 -7.53 12.37
CA ASN A 225 -14.48 -8.95 12.64
C ASN A 225 -14.84 -9.72 11.36
N ASN A 226 -14.59 -11.03 11.39
CA ASN A 226 -14.95 -11.98 10.32
C ASN A 226 -16.33 -12.63 10.57
N ASP A 227 -17.28 -11.88 11.14
CA ASP A 227 -18.60 -12.35 11.59
C ASP A 227 -19.74 -12.07 10.58
N GLY A 228 -19.42 -11.42 9.46
CA GLY A 228 -20.33 -11.13 8.37
C GLY A 228 -19.62 -11.14 7.02
N SER A 229 -20.36 -10.99 5.93
CA SER A 229 -19.81 -11.03 4.58
C SER A 229 -20.01 -9.74 3.80
N THR A 230 -20.47 -8.67 4.44
CA THR A 230 -20.94 -7.46 3.74
C THR A 230 -20.40 -6.22 4.44
N ILE A 231 -19.93 -5.25 3.67
CA ILE A 231 -19.52 -3.92 4.14
C ILE A 231 -20.28 -2.89 3.31
N ASN A 232 -21.01 -2.01 3.99
CA ASN A 232 -21.67 -0.86 3.38
C ASN A 232 -20.86 0.39 3.73
N ILE A 233 -20.63 1.25 2.74
CA ILE A 233 -19.85 2.47 2.84
C ILE A 233 -20.71 3.62 2.29
N GLU A 234 -20.80 4.72 3.03
CA GLU A 234 -21.51 5.92 2.60
C GLU A 234 -20.65 7.14 2.91
N ALA A 235 -20.33 7.94 1.90
CA ALA A 235 -19.44 9.07 2.04
C ALA A 235 -20.21 10.31 2.53
N SER A 236 -19.79 10.90 3.65
CA SER A 236 -20.38 12.14 4.17
C SER A 236 -19.76 13.38 3.51
N THR A 237 -18.51 13.29 3.07
CA THR A 237 -17.82 14.26 2.21
C THR A 237 -17.24 13.53 1.01
N ASP A 238 -16.60 14.27 0.09
CA ASP A 238 -15.66 13.62 -0.83
C ASP A 238 -14.60 12.88 -0.01
N ALA A 239 -14.34 11.62 -0.38
CA ALA A 239 -13.51 10.72 0.40
C ALA A 239 -12.70 9.79 -0.50
N VAL A 240 -11.55 9.35 0.02
CA VAL A 240 -10.69 8.37 -0.67
C VAL A 240 -10.30 7.30 0.33
N VAL A 241 -10.45 6.04 -0.05
CA VAL A 241 -10.16 4.87 0.79
C VAL A 241 -9.20 3.94 0.06
N LEU A 242 -8.23 3.37 0.78
CA LEU A 242 -7.49 2.19 0.36
C LEU A 242 -8.17 0.95 0.95
N LEU A 243 -8.71 0.09 0.09
CA LEU A 243 -9.39 -1.14 0.48
C LEU A 243 -8.61 -2.35 -0.06
N GLY A 244 -8.31 -3.30 0.81
CA GLY A 244 -7.80 -4.61 0.42
C GLY A 244 -8.48 -5.74 1.18
N HIS A 245 -8.50 -6.94 0.59
CA HIS A 245 -8.90 -8.16 1.29
C HIS A 245 -8.24 -9.41 0.74
N ALA A 246 -7.89 -10.33 1.65
CA ALA A 246 -7.20 -11.56 1.33
C ALA A 246 -7.52 -12.63 2.38
N VAL A 247 -7.41 -13.90 1.99
CA VAL A 247 -7.40 -14.99 2.97
C VAL A 247 -6.11 -14.86 3.78
N PRO A 248 -6.16 -14.85 5.12
CA PRO A 248 -4.95 -14.79 5.94
C PRO A 248 -4.06 -16.01 5.65
N PHE A 249 -2.76 -15.79 5.56
CA PHE A 249 -1.82 -16.87 5.32
C PHE A 249 -1.69 -17.79 6.54
N ASN A 250 -1.91 -17.28 7.76
CA ASN A 250 -1.77 -18.03 9.01
C ASN A 250 -0.38 -18.68 9.15
N GLU A 251 0.65 -18.02 8.64
CA GLU A 251 2.04 -18.42 8.76
C GLU A 251 2.77 -17.55 9.78
N PRO A 252 3.84 -18.04 10.43
CA PRO A 252 4.67 -17.21 11.29
C PRO A 252 5.21 -15.99 10.54
N VAL A 253 5.21 -14.82 11.19
CA VAL A 253 5.77 -13.58 10.68
C VAL A 253 6.87 -13.12 11.62
N VAL A 254 8.11 -13.09 11.12
CA VAL A 254 9.28 -12.56 11.84
C VAL A 254 9.82 -11.39 11.02
N ALA A 255 9.64 -10.18 11.55
CA ALA A 255 10.05 -8.95 10.90
C ALA A 255 11.19 -8.28 11.68
N GLN A 256 12.28 -7.93 10.97
CA GLN A 256 13.37 -7.14 11.53
C GLN A 256 13.85 -6.12 10.49
N GLY A 257 13.50 -4.85 10.72
CA GLY A 257 13.81 -3.76 9.80
C GLY A 257 13.24 -4.00 8.40
N PRO A 258 14.08 -4.05 7.35
CA PRO A 258 13.63 -4.21 5.97
C PRO A 258 13.29 -5.65 5.55
N PHE A 259 13.37 -6.63 6.46
CA PHE A 259 13.21 -8.05 6.14
C PHE A 259 12.04 -8.66 6.89
N VAL A 260 11.19 -9.39 6.17
CA VAL A 260 10.04 -10.11 6.75
C VAL A 260 10.04 -11.55 6.28
N MET A 261 10.43 -12.46 7.18
CA MET A 261 10.56 -13.90 6.92
C MET A 261 9.64 -14.70 7.85
N ASN A 262 9.71 -16.04 7.83
CA ASN A 262 8.90 -16.89 8.71
C ASN A 262 9.67 -17.30 9.98
N THR A 263 11.01 -17.22 9.99
CA THR A 263 11.84 -17.62 11.14
C THR A 263 12.97 -16.63 11.43
N GLU A 264 13.46 -16.62 12.67
CA GLU A 264 14.65 -15.84 13.05
C GLU A 264 15.90 -16.26 12.27
N GLN A 265 16.02 -17.55 11.92
CA GLN A 265 17.14 -18.06 11.13
C GLN A 265 17.16 -17.46 9.72
N GLU A 266 15.99 -17.35 9.08
CA GLU A 266 15.86 -16.70 7.77
C GLU A 266 16.18 -15.21 7.84
N ILE A 267 15.83 -14.52 8.94
CA ILE A 267 16.24 -13.12 9.15
C ILE A 267 17.76 -13.00 9.28
N LYS A 268 18.40 -13.87 10.07
CA LYS A 268 19.88 -13.90 10.16
C LYS A 268 20.52 -14.16 8.79
N GLN A 269 19.93 -15.05 8.00
CA GLN A 269 20.37 -15.31 6.63
C GLN A 269 20.19 -14.08 5.72
N ALA A 270 19.07 -13.36 5.83
CA ALA A 270 18.82 -12.13 5.06
C ALA A 270 19.89 -11.06 5.30
N TYR A 271 20.26 -10.82 6.56
CA TYR A 271 21.35 -9.91 6.89
C TYR A 271 22.70 -10.40 6.37
N SER A 272 23.01 -11.69 6.53
CA SER A 272 24.26 -12.28 6.01
C SER A 272 24.35 -12.15 4.49
N ASP A 273 23.26 -12.41 3.77
CA ASP A 273 23.19 -12.29 2.32
C ASP A 273 23.36 -10.83 1.85
N TYR A 274 22.70 -9.89 2.53
CA TYR A 274 22.84 -8.47 2.23
C TYR A 274 24.28 -7.99 2.44
N GLN A 275 24.90 -8.33 3.57
CA GLN A 275 26.29 -7.98 3.87
C GLN A 275 27.29 -8.63 2.90
N ALA A 276 26.98 -9.81 2.38
CA ALA A 276 27.77 -10.50 1.36
C ALA A 276 27.51 -9.99 -0.07
N GLY A 277 26.71 -8.93 -0.26
CA GLY A 277 26.42 -8.35 -1.57
C GLY A 277 25.47 -9.19 -2.45
N ARG A 278 24.74 -10.15 -1.87
CA ARG A 278 23.84 -11.05 -2.63
C ARG A 278 22.52 -10.41 -3.05
N PHE A 279 22.27 -9.17 -2.65
CA PHE A 279 21.09 -8.38 -3.04
C PHE A 279 21.37 -7.52 -4.29
N GLY A 280 22.51 -7.76 -4.96
CA GLY A 280 23.00 -6.95 -6.06
C GLY A 280 23.87 -5.79 -5.58
N THR A 281 24.36 -5.01 -6.55
CA THR A 281 25.22 -3.85 -6.32
C THR A 281 24.48 -2.59 -6.75
N TRP A 282 24.45 -1.59 -5.88
CA TRP A 282 23.96 -0.27 -6.26
C TRP A 282 24.99 0.44 -7.14
N SER A 283 24.66 0.70 -8.41
CA SER A 283 25.57 1.26 -9.41
C SER A 283 25.02 2.50 -10.13
N HIS A 284 23.93 3.07 -9.63
CA HIS A 284 23.31 4.32 -10.12
C HIS A 284 24.00 5.58 -9.60
#